data_AF-A0A2V9BFY9-F1
#
_entry.id   AF-A0A2V9BFY9-F1
#
_cell.length_a   1.000
_cell.length_b   1.000
_cell.length_c   1.000
_cell.angle_alpha   90.00
_cell.angle_beta   90.00
_cell.angle_gamma   90.00
#
_symmetry.space_group_name_H-M   'P 1'
#
loop_
_entity.id
_entity.type
_entity.pdbx_description
1 polymer ?
#
loop_
_entity_poly.entity_id
_entity_poly.type
_entity_poly.pdbx_seq_one_letter_code
_entity_poly.pdbx_strand_id
1 'polypeptide(L)'
;MISFLFLMLLYFLPAILGRDKSDATGIFLLNLFLGWTLVGWVAAFIWAIASDRPHYVRYVPVSAGHFCSQCGTLGPAGAHFCGACGRSV
;
A
#
# COMPACT_ATOMS: atom_id res chain seq x y z
N MET A 1 -32.41 -8.22 -20.65
CA MET A 1 -32.44 -7.39 -19.42
C MET A 1 -31.52 -7.90 -18.32
N ILE A 2 -31.50 -9.21 -18.01
CA ILE A 2 -30.63 -9.80 -16.96
C ILE A 2 -29.12 -9.69 -17.25
N SER A 3 -28.71 -9.81 -18.51
CA SER A 3 -27.28 -9.74 -18.87
C SER A 3 -26.64 -8.39 -18.53
N PHE A 4 -27.37 -7.28 -18.72
CA PHE A 4 -26.91 -5.93 -18.37
C PHE A 4 -26.73 -5.75 -16.86
N LEU A 5 -27.63 -6.31 -16.06
CA LEU A 5 -27.54 -6.31 -14.60
C LEU A 5 -26.31 -7.08 -14.11
N PHE A 6 -26.02 -8.23 -14.72
CA PHE A 6 -24.85 -9.05 -14.35
C PHE A 6 -23.52 -8.36 -14.69
N LEU A 7 -23.44 -7.73 -15.86
CA LEU A 7 -22.32 -6.89 -16.28
C LEU A 7 -22.09 -5.72 -15.32
N MET A 8 -23.16 -5.05 -14.88
CA MET A 8 -23.06 -3.92 -13.95
C MET A 8 -22.61 -4.36 -12.55
N LEU A 9 -23.02 -5.55 -12.10
CA LEU A 9 -22.61 -6.11 -10.81
C LEU A 9 -21.14 -6.51 -10.80
N LEU A 10 -20.64 -7.14 -11.88
CA LEU A 10 -19.22 -7.45 -12.03
C LEU A 10 -18.35 -6.17 -12.15
N TYR A 11 -18.89 -5.09 -12.70
CA TYR A 11 -18.17 -3.82 -12.82
C TYR A 11 -17.79 -3.20 -11.47
N PHE A 12 -18.66 -3.36 -10.46
CA PHE A 12 -18.43 -2.80 -9.12
C PHE A 12 -17.56 -3.68 -8.22
N LEU A 13 -17.30 -4.93 -8.60
CA LEU A 13 -16.55 -5.89 -7.78
C LEU A 13 -15.14 -5.42 -7.37
N PRO A 14 -14.27 -4.95 -8.28
CA PRO A 14 -12.92 -4.49 -7.91
C PRO A 14 -12.93 -3.23 -7.03
N ALA A 15 -13.95 -2.38 -7.15
CA ALA A 15 -14.10 -1.19 -6.30
C ALA A 15 -14.49 -1.53 -4.85
N ILE A 16 -15.28 -2.60 -4.66
CA ILE A 16 -15.65 -3.09 -3.32
C ILE A 16 -14.47 -3.79 -2.64
N LEU A 17 -13.69 -4.57 -3.41
CA LEU A 17 -12.55 -5.33 -2.88
C LEU A 17 -11.32 -4.47 -2.54
N GLY A 18 -11.14 -3.32 -3.19
CA GLY A 18 -9.97 -2.45 -2.99
C GLY A 18 -10.08 -1.45 -1.82
N ARG A 19 -11.19 -1.42 -1.06
CA ARG A 19 -11.51 -0.31 -0.13
C ARG A 19 -10.61 -0.22 1.11
N ASP A 20 -10.07 -1.35 1.57
CA ASP A 20 -9.27 -1.44 2.80
C ASP A 20 -7.75 -1.41 2.55
N LYS A 21 -7.30 -1.25 1.29
CA LYS A 21 -5.88 -1.22 0.94
C LYS A 21 -5.32 0.19 0.82
N SER A 22 -4.04 0.33 1.12
CA SER A 22 -3.30 1.60 0.95
C SER A 22 -3.32 2.12 -0.50
N ASP A 23 -3.43 1.20 -1.46
CA ASP A 23 -3.50 1.48 -2.90
C ASP A 23 -4.94 1.70 -3.43
N ALA A 24 -5.93 1.94 -2.56
CA ALA A 24 -7.34 2.13 -2.95
C ALA A 24 -7.54 3.21 -4.03
N THR A 25 -6.76 4.30 -3.98
CA THR A 25 -6.81 5.38 -4.98
C THR A 25 -6.31 4.93 -6.36
N GLY A 26 -5.30 4.05 -6.41
CA GLY A 26 -4.77 3.50 -7.66
C GLY A 26 -5.79 2.57 -8.34
N ILE A 27 -6.43 1.71 -7.57
CA ILE A 27 -7.50 0.82 -8.05
C ILE A 27 -8.70 1.64 -8.54
N PHE A 28 -9.07 2.71 -7.83
CA PHE A 28 -10.16 3.61 -8.21
C PHE A 28 -9.87 4.35 -9.53
N LEU A 29 -8.68 4.94 -9.67
CA LEU A 29 -8.27 5.65 -10.89
C LEU A 29 -8.20 4.71 -12.09
N LEU A 30 -7.66 3.50 -11.91
CA LEU A 30 -7.55 2.51 -12.99
C LEU A 30 -8.95 2.05 -13.44
N ASN A 31 -9.87 1.84 -12.50
CA ASN A 31 -11.25 1.51 -12.80
C ASN A 31 -12.01 2.70 -13.45
N LEU A 32 -11.71 3.95 -13.08
CA LEU A 32 -12.34 5.15 -13.66
C LEU A 32 -11.89 5.40 -15.12
N PHE A 33 -10.59 5.27 -15.40
CA PHE A 33 -10.04 5.59 -16.72
C PHE A 33 -10.02 4.40 -17.69
N LEU A 34 -9.85 3.18 -17.19
CA LEU A 34 -9.73 1.97 -18.02
C LEU A 34 -10.78 0.90 -17.70
N GLY A 35 -11.71 1.10 -16.75
CA GLY A 35 -12.75 0.11 -16.42
C GLY A 35 -13.67 -0.24 -17.60
N TRP A 36 -13.83 0.66 -18.57
CA TRP A 36 -14.53 0.41 -19.84
C TRP A 36 -13.81 -0.58 -20.78
N THR A 37 -12.55 -0.91 -20.50
CA THR A 37 -11.77 -1.89 -21.25
C THR A 37 -11.65 -3.15 -20.41
N LEU A 38 -11.91 -4.32 -21.01
CA LEU A 38 -11.75 -5.61 -20.33
C LEU A 38 -10.38 -5.73 -19.66
N VAL A 39 -9.34 -5.15 -20.28
CA VAL A 39 -7.97 -5.09 -19.78
C VAL A 39 -7.84 -4.25 -18.51
N GLY A 40 -8.43 -3.05 -18.45
CA GLY A 40 -8.41 -2.22 -17.25
C GLY A 40 -9.19 -2.83 -16.09
N TRP A 41 -10.30 -3.51 -16.38
CA TRP A 41 -11.04 -4.25 -15.36
C TRP A 41 -10.21 -5.39 -14.77
N VAL A 42 -9.56 -6.21 -15.61
CA VAL A 42 -8.68 -7.30 -15.14
C VAL A 42 -7.47 -6.75 -14.38
N ALA A 43 -6.86 -5.66 -14.83
CA ALA A 43 -5.74 -5.03 -14.13
C ALA A 43 -6.14 -4.49 -12.75
N ALA A 44 -7.30 -3.84 -12.63
CA ALA A 44 -7.84 -3.38 -11.35
C ALA A 44 -8.15 -4.56 -10.41
N PHE A 45 -8.64 -5.68 -10.96
CA PHE A 45 -8.91 -6.89 -10.20
C PHE A 45 -7.63 -7.56 -9.68
N ILE A 46 -6.61 -7.69 -10.53
CA ILE A 46 -5.29 -8.19 -10.14
C ILE A 46 -4.69 -7.31 -9.05
N TRP A 47 -4.81 -5.98 -9.18
CA TRP A 47 -4.28 -5.04 -8.19
C TRP A 47 -5.07 -5.06 -6.87
N ALA A 48 -6.39 -5.26 -6.93
CA ALA A 48 -7.21 -5.43 -5.74
C ALA A 48 -6.84 -6.71 -4.95
N ILE A 49 -6.48 -7.79 -5.65
CA ILE A 49 -6.04 -9.04 -5.01
C ILE A 49 -4.57 -8.97 -4.58
N ALA A 50 -3.71 -8.30 -5.34
CA ALA A 50 -2.29 -8.14 -5.01
C ALA A 50 -2.13 -7.54 -3.61
N SER A 51 -1.44 -8.27 -2.72
CA SER A 51 -1.19 -7.83 -1.34
C SER A 51 -0.38 -6.54 -1.31
N ASP A 52 -0.60 -5.72 -0.26
CA ASP A 52 0.20 -4.53 -0.02
C ASP A 52 1.68 -4.88 -0.14
N ARG A 53 2.43 -4.02 -0.83
CA ARG A 53 3.88 -4.19 -0.97
C ARG A 53 4.43 -4.35 0.44
N PRO A 54 5.19 -5.42 0.74
CA PRO A 54 5.77 -5.57 2.06
C PRO A 54 6.53 -4.30 2.34
N HIS A 55 6.19 -3.63 3.45
CA HIS A 55 7.00 -2.53 3.95
C HIS A 55 8.43 -3.04 3.94
N TYR A 56 9.29 -2.41 3.13
CA TYR A 56 10.67 -2.83 3.03
C TYR A 56 11.23 -2.70 4.45
N VAL A 57 11.40 -3.82 5.14
CA VAL A 57 12.06 -3.82 6.43
C VAL A 57 13.50 -3.54 6.08
N ARG A 58 13.92 -2.28 6.26
CA ARG A 58 15.31 -1.91 6.06
C ARG A 58 16.10 -2.62 7.14
N TYR A 59 16.70 -3.76 6.79
CA TYR A 59 17.66 -4.44 7.65
C TYR A 59 18.88 -3.52 7.79
N VAL A 60 18.90 -2.72 8.85
CA VAL A 60 20.08 -1.93 9.19
C VAL A 60 20.94 -2.81 10.09
N PRO A 61 22.16 -3.17 9.67
CA PRO A 61 23.05 -3.92 10.54
C PRO A 61 23.30 -3.09 11.80
N VAL A 62 23.27 -3.72 12.97
CA VAL A 62 23.42 -3.06 14.27
C VAL A 62 24.70 -2.20 14.32
N SER A 63 25.75 -2.61 13.61
CA SER A 63 27.02 -1.87 13.49
C SER A 63 26.91 -0.52 12.78
N ALA A 64 25.88 -0.31 11.95
CA ALA A 64 25.66 0.95 11.26
C ALA A 64 24.71 1.89 12.03
N GLY A 65 23.99 1.38 13.03
CA GLY A 65 23.11 2.20 13.86
C GLY A 65 23.83 2.89 15.02
N HIS A 66 23.14 3.81 15.67
CA HIS A 66 23.54 4.37 16.97
C HIS A 66 22.42 4.13 17.99
N PHE A 67 22.79 3.97 19.26
CA PHE A 67 21.82 3.83 20.34
C PHE A 67 21.44 5.21 20.88
N CYS A 68 20.15 5.45 21.10
CA CYS A 68 19.70 6.68 21.75
C CYS A 68 20.12 6.70 23.23
N SER A 69 20.76 7.78 23.67
CA SER A 69 21.25 7.95 25.06
C SER A 69 20.16 8.14 26.12
N GLN A 70 18.90 8.26 25.73
CA GLN A 70 17.77 8.40 26.66
C GLN A 70 16.92 7.14 26.76
N CYS A 71 16.46 6.60 25.62
CA CYS A 71 15.56 5.45 25.60
C CYS A 71 16.25 4.13 25.22
N GLY A 72 17.52 4.17 24.78
CA GLY A 72 18.25 2.97 24.37
C GLY A 72 17.80 2.35 23.04
N THR A 73 16.85 2.96 22.33
CA THR A 73 16.39 2.45 21.03
C THR A 73 17.48 2.59 19.98
N LEU A 74 17.66 1.56 19.14
CA LEU A 74 18.57 1.59 18.00
C LEU A 74 17.97 2.44 16.87
N GLY A 75 18.67 3.50 16.47
CA GLY A 75 18.37 4.29 15.28
C GLY A 75 19.18 3.84 14.07
N PRO A 76 18.66 3.97 12.83
CA PRO A 76 19.42 3.69 11.63
C PRO A 76 20.55 4.70 11.41
N ALA A 77 21.59 4.30 10.66
CA ALA A 77 22.68 5.18 10.24
C ALA A 77 22.13 6.47 9.60
N GLY A 78 22.51 7.63 10.13
CA GLY A 78 22.10 8.94 9.60
C GLY A 78 20.73 9.45 10.07
N ALA A 79 20.06 8.78 11.01
CA ALA A 79 18.94 9.41 11.71
C ALA A 79 19.46 10.61 12.53
N HIS A 80 18.84 11.79 12.35
CA HIS A 80 19.11 12.97 13.18
C HIS A 80 18.22 13.03 14.42
N PHE A 81 17.14 12.23 14.45
CA PHE A 81 16.17 12.18 15.53
C PHE A 81 15.81 10.74 15.87
N CYS A 82 15.59 10.46 17.15
CA CYS A 82 15.09 9.18 17.63
C CYS A 82 13.59 9.06 17.35
N GLY A 83 13.18 8.02 16.61
CA GLY A 83 11.77 7.76 16.30
C GLY A 83 10.89 7.37 17.50
N ALA A 84 11.49 7.00 18.65
CA ALA A 84 10.75 6.60 19.84
C ALA A 84 10.50 7.75 20.83
N CYS A 85 11.53 8.55 21.11
CA CYS A 85 11.46 9.64 22.09
C CYS A 85 11.56 11.05 21.50
N GLY A 86 11.84 11.19 20.20
CA GLY A 86 11.94 12.48 19.51
C GLY A 86 13.23 13.26 19.75
N ARG A 87 14.19 12.71 20.50
CA ARG A 87 15.46 13.40 20.79
C ARG A 87 16.39 13.42 19.59
N SER A 88 17.09 14.53 19.37
CA SER A 88 18.17 14.59 18.38
C SER A 88 19.39 13.78 18.86
N VAL A 89 19.93 12.95 17.98
CA VAL A 89 21.00 11.98 18.24
C VAL A 89 22.30 12.42 17.60
#